data_AF-A0A9D8B6I8-F1
#
_entry.id   AF-A0A9D8B6I8-F1
#
_cell.length_a   1.000
_cell.length_b   1.000
_cell.length_c   1.000
_cell.angle_alpha   90.00
_cell.angle_beta   90.00
_cell.angle_gamma   90.00
#
_symmetry.space_group_name_H-M   'P 1'
#
loop_
_entity.id
_entity.type
_entity.pdbx_description
1 polymer ?
#
loop_
_entity_poly.entity_id
_entity_poly.type
_entity_poly.pdbx_seq_one_letter_code
_entity_poly.pdbx_strand_id
1 'polypeptide(L)'
;MLEEFKKFAMRGNVIDLAVGFIMGGAFGAIVSSLVNDVIMPPIGLVLGKVDFKSLFIDLSGQGFKTLEEAKKASAATINYGVFINTLINFVIVAFVLFLL
;
A
#
# COMPACT_ATOMS: atom_id res chain seq x y z
N MET A 1 11.08 3.21 37.46
CA MET A 1 11.14 2.72 36.06
C MET A 1 9.92 1.94 35.62
N LEU A 2 9.73 0.65 35.97
CA LEU A 2 8.58 -0.14 35.49
C LEU A 2 7.22 0.38 35.99
N GLU A 3 7.11 0.77 37.26
CA GLU A 3 5.86 1.37 37.78
C GLU A 3 5.57 2.77 37.22
N GLU A 4 6.61 3.57 36.99
CA GLU A 4 6.49 4.90 36.37
C GLU A 4 6.11 4.80 34.90
N PHE A 5 6.66 3.82 34.18
CA PHE A 5 6.28 3.50 32.80
C PHE A 5 4.83 3.03 32.74
N LYS A 6 4.39 2.17 33.67
CA LYS A 6 2.98 1.78 33.78
C LYS A 6 2.07 2.98 34.05
N LYS A 7 2.44 3.87 34.99
CA LYS A 7 1.70 5.12 35.24
C LYS A 7 1.68 6.07 34.05
N PHE A 8 2.73 6.11 33.24
CA PHE A 8 2.81 6.90 32.01
C PHE A 8 1.93 6.29 30.89
N ALA A 9 2.04 4.98 30.68
CA ALA A 9 1.30 4.25 29.66
C ALA A 9 -0.20 4.16 29.95
N MET A 10 -0.61 4.15 31.22
CA MET A 10 -2.02 4.17 31.63
C MET A 10 -2.65 5.57 31.68
N ARG A 11 -1.95 6.62 31.21
CA ARG A 11 -2.59 7.91 30.98
C ARG A 11 -3.59 7.73 29.84
N GLY A 12 -4.87 8.03 30.09
CA GLY A 12 -5.97 7.80 29.12
C GLY A 12 -5.66 8.32 27.71
N ASN A 13 -5.08 9.51 27.60
CA ASN A 13 -4.68 10.11 26.32
C ASN A 13 -3.71 9.21 25.50
N VAL A 14 -2.79 8.48 26.14
CA VAL A 14 -1.83 7.61 25.45
C VAL A 14 -2.49 6.32 24.95
N ILE A 15 -3.42 5.74 25.73
CA ILE A 15 -4.16 4.55 25.33
C ILE A 15 -5.09 4.88 24.15
N ASP A 16 -5.82 6.00 24.22
CA ASP A 16 -6.72 6.42 23.16
C ASP A 16 -5.96 6.76 21.87
N LEU A 17 -4.80 7.41 21.98
CA LEU A 17 -3.87 7.62 20.85
C LEU A 17 -3.37 6.30 20.25
N ALA A 18 -3.00 5.32 21.09
CA ALA A 18 -2.54 4.03 20.62
C ALA A 18 -3.65 3.26 19.88
N VAL A 19 -4.87 3.27 20.41
CA VAL A 19 -6.04 2.66 19.76
C VAL A 19 -6.34 3.35 18.44
N GLY A 20 -6.34 4.69 18.39
CA GLY A 20 -6.55 5.46 17.16
C GLY A 20 -5.52 5.13 16.08
N PHE A 21 -4.25 4.98 16.44
CA PHE A 21 -3.19 4.63 15.50
C PHE A 21 -3.32 3.20 14.96
N ILE A 22 -3.62 2.23 15.84
CA ILE A 22 -3.82 0.83 15.45
C ILE A 22 -5.04 0.71 14.53
N MET A 23 -6.16 1.35 14.90
CA MET A 23 -7.39 1.35 14.11
C MET A 23 -7.19 2.05 12.76
N GLY A 24 -6.48 3.18 12.74
CA GLY A 24 -6.14 3.90 11.51
C GLY A 24 -5.30 3.06 10.55
N GLY A 25 -4.28 2.35 11.07
CA GLY A 25 -3.46 1.43 10.27
C GLY A 25 -4.25 0.24 9.73
N ALA A 26 -5.08 -0.38 10.58
CA ALA A 26 -5.92 -1.52 10.18
C ALA A 26 -6.96 -1.13 9.12
N PHE A 27 -7.62 0.02 9.29
CA PHE A 27 -8.59 0.52 8.31
C PHE A 27 -7.93 0.86 6.98
N GLY A 28 -6.76 1.50 7.00
CA GLY A 28 -5.97 1.76 5.79
C GLY A 28 -5.63 0.48 5.03
N ALA A 29 -5.29 -0.62 5.74
CA ALA A 29 -5.03 -1.92 5.12
C ALA A 29 -6.29 -2.52 4.47
N ILE A 30 -7.45 -2.41 5.11
CA ILE A 30 -8.74 -2.88 4.56
C ILE A 30 -9.07 -2.13 3.27
N VAL A 31 -8.99 -0.80 3.27
CA VAL A 31 -9.26 0.00 2.07
C VAL A 31 -8.24 -0.30 0.97
N SER A 32 -6.96 -0.45 1.33
CA SER A 32 -5.92 -0.83 0.38
C SER A 32 -6.19 -2.18 -0.29
N SER A 33 -6.66 -3.18 0.45
CA SER A 33 -7.06 -4.47 -0.11
C SER A 33 -8.29 -4.33 -1.01
N LEU A 34 -9.29 -3.55 -0.61
CA LEU A 34 -10.45 -3.27 -1.47
C LEU A 34 -10.03 -2.68 -2.82
N VAL A 35 -9.11 -1.71 -2.80
CA VAL A 35 -8.61 -1.10 -4.05
C VAL A 35 -7.81 -2.12 -4.87
N ASN A 36 -6.79 -2.73 -4.27
CA ASN A 36 -5.83 -3.56 -5.00
C ASN A 36 -6.42 -4.90 -5.46
N ASP A 37 -7.28 -5.50 -4.66
CA ASP A 37 -7.71 -6.88 -4.83
C ASP A 37 -9.14 -6.98 -5.40
N VAL A 38 -9.95 -5.92 -5.29
CA VAL A 38 -11.34 -5.90 -5.79
C VAL A 38 -11.54 -4.90 -6.93
N ILE A 39 -11.06 -3.66 -6.80
CA ILE A 39 -11.31 -2.59 -7.78
C ILE A 39 -10.33 -2.67 -8.96
N MET A 40 -9.04 -2.88 -8.68
CA MET A 40 -7.99 -2.90 -9.70
C MET A 40 -8.08 -4.05 -10.72
N PRO A 41 -8.44 -5.31 -10.36
CA PRO A 41 -8.49 -6.39 -11.34
C PRO A 41 -9.50 -6.16 -12.47
N PRO A 42 -10.76 -5.72 -12.21
CA PRO A 42 -11.68 -5.32 -13.28
C PRO A 42 -11.15 -4.19 -14.16
N ILE A 43 -10.50 -3.17 -13.57
CA ILE A 43 -9.89 -2.06 -14.32
C ILE A 43 -8.76 -2.57 -15.23
N GLY A 44 -7.90 -3.47 -14.72
CA GLY A 44 -6.85 -4.15 -15.48
C GLY A 44 -7.38 -4.99 -16.65
N LEU A 45 -8.53 -5.64 -16.46
CA LEU A 45 -9.19 -6.40 -17.53
C LEU A 45 -9.71 -5.47 -18.64
N VAL A 46 -10.35 -4.36 -18.29
CA VAL A 46 -10.92 -3.40 -19.26
C VAL A 46 -9.82 -2.68 -20.06
N LEU A 47 -8.68 -2.39 -19.43
CA LEU A 47 -7.55 -1.70 -20.07
C LEU A 47 -6.64 -2.64 -20.89
N GLY A 48 -7.08 -3.87 -21.17
CA GLY A 48 -6.43 -4.79 -22.12
C GLY A 48 -5.73 -5.99 -21.50
N LYS A 49 -6.22 -6.51 -20.36
CA LYS A 49 -5.57 -7.59 -19.56
C LYS A 49 -4.18 -7.21 -19.05
N VAL A 50 -3.94 -5.93 -18.82
CA VAL A 50 -2.68 -5.44 -18.30
C VAL A 50 -2.73 -5.55 -16.79
N ASP A 51 -1.89 -6.42 -16.22
CA ASP A 51 -1.61 -6.33 -14.78
C ASP A 51 -0.76 -5.08 -14.54
N PHE A 52 -1.37 -4.04 -13.98
CA PHE A 52 -0.66 -2.81 -13.65
C PHE A 52 0.54 -3.06 -12.74
N LYS A 53 0.52 -4.09 -11.88
CA LYS A 53 1.69 -4.42 -11.05
C LYS A 53 2.86 -4.95 -11.89
N SER A 54 2.61 -5.51 -13.08
CA SER A 54 3.65 -6.02 -13.98
C SER A 54 4.18 -4.98 -14.97
N LEU A 55 3.71 -3.72 -14.91
CA LEU A 55 4.22 -2.64 -15.73
C LEU A 55 5.47 -2.02 -15.12
N PHE A 56 6.62 -2.27 -15.74
CA PHE A 56 7.90 -1.71 -15.35
C PHE A 56 8.80 -1.41 -16.54
N ILE A 57 9.78 -0.54 -16.31
CA ILE A 57 10.89 -0.28 -17.22
C ILE A 57 12.15 -0.82 -16.56
N ASP A 58 12.83 -1.74 -17.24
CA ASP A 58 14.15 -2.23 -16.84
C ASP A 58 15.23 -1.20 -17.23
N LEU A 59 15.97 -0.70 -16.24
CA LEU A 59 17.12 0.19 -16.44
C LEU A 59 18.44 -0.57 -16.41
N SER A 60 18.44 -1.85 -16.05
CA SER A 60 19.65 -2.68 -15.95
C SER A 60 20.14 -3.20 -17.30
N GLY A 61 19.35 -3.03 -18.36
CA GLY A 61 19.69 -3.45 -19.73
C GLY A 61 19.69 -4.97 -19.94
N GLN A 62 19.20 -5.75 -18.98
CA GLN A 62 19.18 -7.21 -19.03
C GLN A 62 17.92 -7.76 -19.73
N GLY A 63 16.91 -6.93 -19.94
CA GLY A 63 15.75 -7.26 -20.77
C GLY A 63 14.83 -8.30 -20.11
N PHE A 64 14.48 -8.07 -18.84
CA PHE A 64 13.57 -8.95 -18.11
C PHE A 64 12.15 -8.91 -18.67
N LYS A 65 11.54 -10.08 -18.83
CA LYS A 65 10.16 -10.22 -19.32
C LYS A 65 9.13 -10.06 -18.20
N THR A 66 9.54 -10.25 -16.95
CA THR A 66 8.66 -10.14 -15.80
C THR A 66 9.29 -9.33 -14.66
N LEU A 67 8.44 -8.66 -13.89
CA LEU A 67 8.86 -7.88 -12.72
C LEU A 67 9.49 -8.77 -11.65
N GLU A 68 9.05 -10.02 -11.55
CA GLU A 68 9.58 -10.99 -10.59
C GLU A 68 11.01 -11.41 -10.91
N GLU A 69 11.33 -11.64 -12.18
CA GLU A 69 12.70 -11.95 -12.63
C GLU A 69 13.63 -10.76 -12.38
N ALA A 70 13.19 -9.55 -12.72
CA ALA A 70 13.96 -8.34 -12.47
C ALA A 70 14.22 -8.11 -10.97
N LYS A 71 13.22 -8.36 -10.11
CA LYS A 71 13.38 -8.29 -8.65
C LYS A 71 14.34 -9.35 -8.12
N LYS A 72 14.25 -10.60 -8.60
CA LYS A 72 15.15 -11.68 -8.19
C LYS A 72 16.60 -11.41 -8.61
N ALA A 73 16.80 -10.78 -9.77
CA ALA A 73 18.10 -10.36 -10.26
C ALA A 73 18.62 -9.07 -9.59
N SER A 74 17.88 -8.49 -8.63
CA SER A 74 18.18 -7.18 -8.03
C SER A 74 18.42 -6.08 -9.08
N ALA A 75 17.71 -6.18 -10.21
CA ALA A 75 17.83 -5.23 -11.30
C ALA A 75 17.16 -3.90 -10.97
N ALA A 76 17.79 -2.81 -11.37
CA ALA A 76 17.20 -1.48 -11.27
C ALA A 76 15.97 -1.38 -12.19
N THR A 77 14.79 -1.27 -11.61
CA THR A 77 13.51 -1.22 -12.34
C THR A 77 12.69 0.00 -11.91
N ILE A 78 12.12 0.71 -12.89
CA ILE A 78 11.09 1.73 -12.65
C ILE A 78 9.73 1.03 -12.72
N ASN A 79 9.13 0.78 -11.56
CA ASN A 79 7.86 0.07 -11.43
C ASN A 79 6.67 1.05 -11.47
N TYR A 80 6.51 1.73 -12.60
CA TYR A 80 5.54 2.82 -12.73
C TYR A 80 4.08 2.37 -12.56
N GLY A 81 3.74 1.13 -12.91
CA GLY A 81 2.38 0.65 -12.68
C GLY A 81 2.07 0.38 -11.20
N VAL A 82 3.06 -0.04 -10.41
CA VAL A 82 2.92 -0.10 -8.93
C VAL A 82 2.76 1.30 -8.34
N PHE A 83 3.45 2.30 -8.91
CA PHE A 83 3.31 3.69 -8.49
C PHE A 83 1.90 4.23 -8.77
N ILE A 84 1.35 3.98 -9.97
CA ILE A 84 -0.02 4.37 -10.33
C ILE A 84 -1.04 3.70 -9.39
N ASN A 85 -0.88 2.41 -9.09
CA ASN A 85 -1.74 1.72 -8.11
C ASN A 85 -1.68 2.38 -6.74
N THR A 86 -0.48 2.75 -6.28
CA THR A 86 -0.30 3.43 -5.00
C THR A 86 -1.00 4.79 -5.00
N LEU A 87 -0.93 5.55 -6.10
CA LEU A 87 -1.60 6.84 -6.22
C LEU A 87 -3.13 6.70 -6.19
N ILE A 88 -3.68 5.75 -6.96
CA ILE A 88 -5.12 5.46 -6.97
C ILE A 88 -5.58 5.05 -5.57
N ASN A 89 -4.85 4.14 -4.93
CA ASN A 89 -5.13 3.71 -3.57
C ASN A 89 -5.14 4.90 -2.59
N PHE A 90 -4.12 5.75 -2.64
CA PHE A 90 -4.05 6.94 -1.80
C PHE A 90 -5.26 7.86 -2.01
N VAL A 91 -5.64 8.14 -3.26
CA VAL A 91 -6.80 8.99 -3.57
C VAL A 91 -8.09 8.38 -3.03
N ILE A 92 -8.29 7.07 -3.19
CA ILE A 92 -9.48 6.38 -2.68
C ILE A 92 -9.50 6.36 -1.15
N VAL A 93 -8.39 6.02 -0.50
CA VAL A 93 -8.28 6.05 0.97
C VAL A 93 -8.56 7.45 1.50
N ALA A 94 -7.93 8.47 0.93
CA ALA A 94 -8.14 9.86 1.32
C ALA A 94 -9.60 10.29 1.12
N PHE A 95 -10.23 9.88 0.02
CA PHE A 95 -11.63 10.17 -0.26
C PHE A 95 -12.58 9.47 0.73
N VAL A 96 -12.35 8.19 1.04
CA VAL A 96 -13.15 7.44 2.03
C VAL A 96 -13.00 8.06 3.42
N LEU A 97 -11.78 8.42 3.82
CA LEU A 97 -11.54 9.09 5.11
C LEU A 97 -12.17 10.48 5.17
N PHE A 98 -12.26 11.21 4.04
CA PHE A 98 -12.94 12.50 3.97
C PHE A 98 -14.47 12.40 4.12
N LEU A 99 -15.07 11.26 3.73
CA LEU A 99 -16.51 11.04 3.85
C LEU A 99 -16.96 10.60 5.25
N LEU A 100 -16.04 10.19 6.13
CA LEU A 100 -16.27 9.80 7.52
C LEU A 100 -16.30 11.03 8.44
#